data_AF-A0A396HC34-F1
#
_entry.id   AF-A0A396HC34-F1
#
_cell.length_a   1.000
_cell.length_b   1.000
_cell.length_c   1.000
_cell.angle_alpha   90.00
_cell.angle_beta   90.00
_cell.angle_gamma   90.00
#
_symmetry.space_group_name_H-M   'P 1'
#
loop_
_entity.id
_entity.type
_entity.pdbx_description
1 polymer ?
#
loop_
_entity_poly.entity_id
_entity_poly.type
_entity_poly.pdbx_seq_one_letter_code
_entity_poly.pdbx_strand_id
1 'polypeptide(L)'
;MCYFIWYMQKLVEQSKLDSFNIPSYCPTSDEIRKVIEEEGSFDVQRLETIRTDWVKNVDVIDDEYTVVDEETRAEGVAKFIRAVAEPILKSEFGEEIMDELFIRFKNKIIKLYGVEKLEVANLVMHITKRT
;
A
#
# COMPACT_ATOMS: atom_id res chain seq x y z
N MET A 1 -1.28 2.46 -4.06
CA MET A 1 -0.79 3.65 -3.32
C MET A 1 -1.53 4.95 -3.69
N CYS A 2 -2.19 5.04 -4.85
CA CYS A 2 -2.99 6.21 -5.26
C CYS A 2 -4.12 6.63 -4.29
N TYR A 3 -4.57 5.75 -3.40
CA TYR A 3 -5.62 6.07 -2.44
C TYR A 3 -5.18 7.11 -1.39
N PHE A 4 -3.88 7.25 -1.09
CA PHE A 4 -3.37 8.18 -0.07
C PHE A 4 -3.67 9.65 -0.36
N ILE A 5 -3.56 10.05 -1.62
CA ILE A 5 -3.73 11.45 -2.05
C ILE A 5 -5.16 11.93 -1.76
N TRP A 6 -6.15 11.06 -1.91
CA TRP A 6 -7.55 11.43 -1.64
C TRP A 6 -7.81 11.70 -0.14
N TYR A 7 -7.06 11.07 0.77
CA TYR A 7 -7.25 11.23 2.22
C TYR A 7 -6.64 12.51 2.80
N MET A 8 -5.71 13.13 2.06
CA MET A 8 -5.11 14.40 2.44
C MET A 8 -5.99 15.60 2.06
N GLN A 9 -7.05 15.39 1.25
CA GLN A 9 -7.99 16.46 0.91
C GLN A 9 -8.58 17.08 2.19
N LYS A 10 -8.50 18.41 2.29
CA LYS A 10 -8.91 19.23 3.46
C LYS A 10 -7.97 19.17 4.68
N LEU A 11 -6.86 18.43 4.64
CA LEU A 11 -5.78 18.51 5.64
C LEU A 11 -4.63 19.37 5.15
N VAL A 12 -4.43 19.41 3.84
CA VAL A 12 -3.37 20.20 3.19
C VAL A 12 -3.96 21.08 2.11
N GLU A 13 -3.22 22.13 1.74
CA GLU A 13 -3.55 22.97 0.59
C GLU A 13 -3.54 22.12 -0.70
N GLN A 14 -4.56 22.31 -1.54
CA GLN A 14 -4.72 21.52 -2.76
C GLN A 14 -3.52 21.66 -3.70
N SER A 15 -2.93 22.86 -3.79
CA SER A 15 -1.73 23.10 -4.61
C SER A 15 -0.53 22.28 -4.15
N LYS A 16 -0.32 22.14 -2.83
CA LYS A 16 0.75 21.30 -2.28
C LYS A 16 0.49 19.83 -2.58
N LEU A 17 -0.76 19.38 -2.41
CA LEU A 17 -1.17 18.02 -2.73
C LEU A 17 -0.95 17.67 -4.21
N ASP A 18 -1.32 18.58 -5.10
CA ASP A 18 -1.18 18.40 -6.56
C ASP A 18 0.30 18.39 -6.99
N SER A 19 1.17 19.08 -6.26
CA SER A 19 2.61 19.11 -6.53
C SER A 19 3.38 17.90 -5.98
N PHE A 20 2.80 17.19 -5.01
CA PHE A 20 3.47 16.10 -4.30
C PHE A 20 3.22 14.75 -4.98
N ASN A 21 4.28 13.97 -5.17
CA ASN A 21 4.20 12.60 -5.64
C ASN A 21 4.87 11.65 -4.65
N ILE A 22 4.21 10.52 -4.36
CA ILE A 22 4.81 9.45 -3.57
C ILE A 22 5.82 8.72 -4.46
N PRO A 23 7.07 8.51 -4.02
CA PRO A 23 8.10 7.81 -4.79
C PRO A 23 7.87 6.29 -4.77
N SER A 24 6.71 5.86 -5.26
CA SER A 24 6.33 4.46 -5.33
C SER A 24 5.57 4.19 -6.62
N TYR A 25 5.95 3.09 -7.27
CA TYR A 25 5.34 2.64 -8.50
C TYR A 25 4.91 1.18 -8.33
N CYS A 26 3.70 0.87 -8.79
CA CYS A 26 3.15 -0.48 -8.78
C CYS A 26 3.12 -0.97 -10.24
N PRO A 27 4.19 -1.61 -10.73
CA PRO A 27 4.23 -2.09 -12.10
C PRO A 27 3.23 -3.24 -12.32
N THR A 28 2.90 -3.48 -13.57
CA THR A 28 2.22 -4.69 -14.04
C THR A 28 3.23 -5.80 -14.32
N SER A 29 2.76 -7.05 -14.40
CA SER A 29 3.60 -8.17 -14.86
C SER A 29 4.19 -7.92 -16.25
N ASP A 30 3.45 -7.24 -17.12
CA ASP A 30 3.88 -6.98 -18.49
C ASP A 30 4.98 -5.91 -18.53
N GLU A 31 4.88 -4.87 -17.71
CA GLU A 31 5.93 -3.87 -17.57
C GLU A 31 7.22 -4.47 -16.99
N ILE A 32 7.12 -5.33 -15.97
CA ILE A 32 8.28 -6.06 -15.42
C ILE A 32 8.92 -6.93 -16.50
N ARG A 33 8.10 -7.72 -17.21
CA ARG A 33 8.59 -8.61 -18.27
C ARG A 33 9.35 -7.84 -19.33
N LYS A 34 8.76 -6.74 -19.82
CA LYS A 34 9.36 -5.88 -20.82
C LYS A 34 10.73 -5.36 -20.37
N VAL A 35 10.84 -4.87 -19.14
CA VAL A 35 12.11 -4.36 -18.59
C VAL A 35 13.17 -5.46 -18.50
N ILE A 36 12.81 -6.67 -18.08
CA ILE A 36 13.75 -7.79 -18.00
C ILE A 36 14.24 -8.20 -19.40
N GLU A 37 13.34 -8.25 -20.37
CA GLU A 37 13.67 -8.59 -21.76
C GLU A 37 14.56 -7.53 -22.42
N GLU A 38 14.29 -6.24 -22.17
CA GLU A 38 15.10 -5.12 -22.63
C GLU A 38 16.49 -5.09 -21.99
N GLU A 39 16.61 -5.45 -20.72
CA GLU A 39 17.90 -5.54 -20.00
C GLU A 39 18.74 -6.73 -20.47
N GLY A 40 18.12 -7.91 -20.65
CA GLY A 40 18.71 -9.04 -21.38
C GLY A 40 19.65 -9.97 -20.59
N SER A 41 19.94 -9.71 -19.32
CA SER A 41 20.81 -10.55 -18.48
C SER A 41 20.09 -11.72 -17.82
N PHE A 42 18.76 -11.75 -17.84
CA PHE A 42 17.96 -12.74 -17.12
C PHE A 42 16.93 -13.44 -18.01
N ASP A 43 16.68 -14.71 -17.69
CA ASP A 43 15.58 -15.49 -18.22
C ASP A 43 14.44 -15.55 -17.18
N VAL A 44 13.22 -15.27 -17.62
CA VAL A 44 12.03 -15.30 -16.76
C VAL A 44 11.47 -16.71 -16.68
N GLN A 45 11.67 -17.39 -15.55
CA GLN A 45 11.13 -18.73 -15.30
C GLN A 45 9.67 -18.68 -14.82
N ARG A 46 9.35 -17.69 -13.99
CA ARG A 46 8.01 -17.47 -13.45
C ARG A 46 7.80 -15.98 -13.21
N LEU A 47 6.63 -15.49 -13.58
CA LEU A 47 6.19 -14.13 -13.28
C LEU A 47 4.67 -14.15 -13.13
N GLU A 48 4.19 -13.95 -11.91
CA GLU A 48 2.78 -14.11 -11.56
C GLU A 48 2.29 -12.99 -10.65
N THR A 49 1.01 -12.64 -10.80
CA THR A 49 0.33 -11.71 -9.91
C THR A 49 -0.59 -12.48 -8.97
N ILE A 50 -0.33 -12.40 -7.67
CA ILE A 50 -1.16 -12.98 -6.62
C ILE A 50 -1.94 -11.86 -5.95
N ARG A 51 -3.27 -11.94 -5.98
CA ARG A 51 -4.14 -10.99 -5.28
C ARG A 51 -4.46 -11.51 -3.89
N THR A 52 -4.18 -10.71 -2.88
CA THR A 52 -4.42 -11.05 -1.47
C THR A 52 -5.36 -10.02 -0.85
N ASP A 53 -6.28 -10.49 -0.01
CA ASP A 53 -7.19 -9.62 0.75
C ASP A 53 -6.39 -8.74 1.72
N TRP A 54 -6.49 -7.43 1.58
CA TRP A 54 -5.63 -6.52 2.31
C TRP A 54 -5.89 -6.51 3.81
N VAL A 55 -7.16 -6.60 4.22
CA VAL A 55 -7.56 -6.52 5.63
C VAL A 55 -7.44 -7.88 6.31
N LYS A 56 -7.73 -8.96 5.59
CA LYS A 56 -7.67 -10.31 6.18
C LYS A 56 -6.28 -10.87 6.32
N ASN A 57 -5.32 -10.40 5.53
CA ASN A 57 -3.93 -10.88 5.55
C ASN A 57 -3.02 -10.09 6.50
N VAL A 58 -3.55 -9.12 7.26
CA VAL A 58 -2.79 -8.52 8.35
C VAL A 58 -2.88 -9.45 9.56
N ASP A 59 -1.74 -10.02 9.94
CA ASP A 59 -1.57 -10.74 11.19
C ASP A 59 -1.65 -9.75 12.35
N VAL A 60 -2.87 -9.54 12.84
CA VAL A 60 -3.07 -8.87 14.12
C VAL A 60 -3.11 -9.96 15.18
N ILE A 61 -2.04 -10.03 15.98
CA ILE A 61 -2.01 -10.86 17.17
C ILE A 61 -2.67 -10.02 18.27
N ASP A 62 -3.86 -10.43 18.69
CA ASP A 62 -4.37 -10.05 19.99
C ASP A 62 -3.59 -10.85 21.06
N ASP A 63 -3.18 -10.20 22.14
CA ASP A 63 -2.42 -10.83 23.24
C ASP A 63 -3.18 -12.04 23.84
N GLU A 64 -4.51 -12.11 23.63
CA GLU A 64 -5.39 -13.20 24.08
C GLU A 64 -5.69 -14.28 23.01
N TYR A 65 -5.06 -14.25 21.82
CA TYR A 65 -5.32 -15.20 20.72
C TYR A 65 -6.80 -15.29 20.30
N THR A 66 -7.55 -14.21 20.41
CA THR A 66 -8.98 -14.19 20.02
C THR A 66 -9.19 -13.84 18.55
N VAL A 67 -10.42 -14.04 18.06
CA VAL A 67 -10.81 -13.62 16.71
C VAL A 67 -10.83 -12.09 16.66
N VAL A 68 -9.83 -11.51 15.99
CA VAL A 68 -9.72 -10.07 15.82
C VAL A 68 -10.79 -9.54 14.88
N ASP A 69 -11.57 -8.57 15.35
CA ASP A 69 -12.62 -7.90 14.59
C ASP A 69 -12.07 -7.06 13.40
N GLU A 70 -12.96 -6.65 12.51
CA GLU A 70 -12.60 -5.94 11.27
C GLU A 70 -12.05 -4.53 11.52
N GLU A 71 -12.47 -3.86 12.59
CA GLU A 71 -11.95 -2.55 12.98
C GLU A 71 -10.51 -2.66 13.47
N THR A 72 -10.22 -3.66 14.30
CA THR A 72 -8.87 -3.93 14.79
C THR A 72 -7.93 -4.34 13.64
N ARG A 73 -8.42 -5.09 12.65
CA ARG A 73 -7.66 -5.35 11.41
C ARG A 73 -7.42 -4.10 10.58
N ALA A 74 -8.42 -3.23 10.43
CA ALA A 74 -8.28 -1.95 9.73
C ALA A 74 -7.26 -1.02 10.43
N GLU A 75 -7.23 -1.01 11.76
CA GLU A 75 -6.20 -0.34 12.56
C GLU A 75 -4.81 -0.94 12.27
N GLY A 76 -4.69 -2.26 12.19
CA GLY A 76 -3.45 -2.94 11.79
C GLY A 76 -2.96 -2.51 10.40
N VAL A 77 -3.86 -2.47 9.41
CA VAL A 77 -3.55 -1.97 8.06
C VAL A 77 -3.10 -0.49 8.12
N ALA A 78 -3.82 0.35 8.87
CA ALA A 78 -3.48 1.76 9.00
C ALA A 78 -2.09 1.97 9.60
N LYS A 79 -1.74 1.22 10.66
CA LYS A 79 -0.41 1.23 11.28
C LYS A 79 0.68 0.73 10.34
N PHE A 80 0.42 -0.37 9.62
CA PHE A 80 1.37 -0.90 8.63
C PHE A 80 1.71 0.15 7.57
N ILE A 81 0.71 0.83 7.02
CA ILE A 81 0.99 1.87 6.04
C ILE A 81 1.59 3.13 6.68
N ARG A 82 1.18 3.49 7.90
CA ARG A 82 1.79 4.59 8.65
C ARG A 82 3.31 4.42 8.77
N ALA A 83 3.75 3.24 9.17
CA ALA A 83 5.18 2.92 9.28
C ALA A 83 5.96 3.14 7.97
N VAL A 84 5.34 2.93 6.80
CA VAL A 84 5.99 3.09 5.49
C VAL A 84 5.89 4.52 4.96
N ALA A 85 4.73 5.16 5.11
CA ALA A 85 4.41 6.43 4.44
C ALA A 85 4.68 7.67 5.30
N GLU A 86 4.57 7.58 6.63
CA GLU A 86 4.68 8.73 7.52
C GLU A 86 6.00 9.51 7.38
N PRO A 87 7.19 8.89 7.26
CA PRO A 87 8.43 9.66 7.10
C PRO A 87 8.43 10.58 5.87
N ILE A 88 7.86 10.10 4.76
CA ILE A 88 7.78 10.86 3.50
C ILE A 88 6.70 11.93 3.60
N LEU A 89 5.56 11.62 4.20
CA LEU A 89 4.48 12.59 4.35
C LEU A 89 4.84 13.70 5.33
N LYS A 90 5.55 13.35 6.41
CA LYS A 90 6.04 14.29 7.43
C LYS A 90 7.08 15.26 6.87
N SER A 91 7.94 14.83 5.95
CA SER A 91 8.92 15.73 5.32
C SER A 91 8.27 16.83 4.47
N GLU A 92 7.14 16.52 3.82
CA GLU A 92 6.48 17.44 2.90
C GLU A 92 5.35 18.26 3.53
N PHE A 93 4.61 17.67 4.48
CA PHE A 93 3.39 18.25 5.03
C PHE A 93 3.44 18.58 6.52
N GLY A 94 4.53 18.24 7.21
CA GLY A 94 4.68 18.47 8.65
C GLY A 94 4.13 17.34 9.51
N GLU A 95 4.44 17.39 10.80
CA GLU A 95 4.03 16.37 11.78
C GLU A 95 2.59 16.54 12.23
N GLU A 96 2.10 17.78 12.24
CA GLU A 96 0.86 18.15 12.93
C GLU A 96 -0.38 17.46 12.34
N ILE A 97 -0.31 17.04 11.08
CA ILE A 97 -1.44 16.40 10.38
C ILE A 97 -1.38 14.87 10.38
N MET A 98 -0.27 14.25 10.81
CA MET A 98 -0.04 12.81 10.61
C MET A 98 -1.06 11.97 11.39
N ASP A 99 -1.31 12.29 12.65
CA ASP A 99 -2.28 11.55 13.47
C ASP A 99 -3.68 11.58 12.87
N GLU A 100 -4.18 12.79 12.54
CA GLU A 100 -5.49 12.98 11.92
C GLU A 100 -5.59 12.29 10.54
N LEU A 101 -4.52 12.32 9.74
CA LEU A 101 -4.46 11.65 8.45
C LEU A 101 -4.65 10.14 8.58
N PHE A 102 -3.93 9.49 9.50
CA PHE A 102 -4.01 8.04 9.66
C PHE A 102 -5.31 7.59 10.35
N ILE A 103 -5.92 8.44 11.20
CA ILE A 103 -7.27 8.21 11.72
C ILE A 103 -8.30 8.21 10.57
N ARG A 104 -8.24 9.21 9.67
CA ARG A 104 -9.13 9.26 8.49
C ARG A 104 -8.92 8.08 7.55
N PHE A 105 -7.66 7.69 7.36
CA PHE A 105 -7.30 6.53 6.55
C PHE A 105 -7.93 5.24 7.09
N LYS A 106 -7.80 4.97 8.40
CA LYS A 106 -8.46 3.83 9.05
C LYS A 106 -9.97 3.84 8.85
N ASN A 107 -10.62 4.97 9.16
CA ASN A 107 -12.08 5.09 9.05
C ASN A 107 -12.57 4.84 7.62
N LYS A 108 -11.76 5.21 6.62
CA LYS A 108 -12.08 4.88 5.23
C LYS A 108 -11.96 3.38 4.96
N ILE A 109 -10.91 2.70 5.44
CA ILE A 109 -10.76 1.24 5.28
C ILE A 109 -12.01 0.54 5.81
N ILE A 110 -12.45 0.89 7.03
CA ILE A 110 -13.66 0.33 7.65
C ILE A 110 -14.88 0.56 6.74
N LYS A 111 -15.05 1.78 6.22
CA LYS A 111 -16.17 2.12 5.34
C LYS A 111 -16.15 1.36 4.01
N LEU A 112 -14.98 1.14 3.43
CA LEU A 112 -14.84 0.50 2.11
C LEU A 112 -14.91 -1.02 2.20
N TYR A 113 -14.35 -1.62 3.24
CA TYR A 113 -14.22 -3.07 3.34
C TYR A 113 -15.55 -3.82 3.31
N GLY A 114 -16.62 -3.24 3.89
CA GLY A 114 -17.98 -3.80 3.81
C GLY A 114 -18.68 -3.60 2.47
N VAL A 115 -18.07 -2.87 1.52
CA VAL A 115 -18.68 -2.48 0.23
C VAL A 115 -17.87 -3.02 -0.95
N GLU A 116 -16.55 -3.06 -0.82
CA GLU A 116 -15.60 -3.37 -1.88
C GLU A 116 -14.58 -4.40 -1.41
N LYS A 117 -14.14 -5.26 -2.34
CA LYS A 117 -13.04 -6.18 -2.08
C LYS A 117 -11.72 -5.42 -2.11
N LEU A 118 -11.15 -5.18 -0.94
CA LEU A 118 -9.83 -4.53 -0.81
C LEU A 118 -8.73 -5.56 -1.04
N GLU A 119 -8.20 -5.65 -2.26
CA GLU A 119 -7.09 -6.56 -2.59
C GLU A 119 -5.80 -5.82 -2.92
N VAL A 120 -4.68 -6.41 -2.52
CA VAL A 120 -3.35 -6.01 -2.95
C VAL A 120 -2.83 -7.02 -3.96
N ALA A 121 -2.32 -6.53 -5.08
CA ALA A 121 -1.61 -7.34 -6.06
C ALA A 121 -0.14 -7.47 -5.65
N ASN A 122 0.32 -8.71 -5.45
CA ASN A 122 1.71 -9.04 -5.17
C ASN A 122 2.30 -9.72 -6.40
N LEU A 123 3.41 -9.19 -6.90
CA LEU A 123 4.13 -9.77 -8.03
C LEU A 123 5.21 -10.71 -7.49
N VAL A 124 5.16 -11.96 -7.92
CA VAL A 124 6.14 -12.98 -7.57
C VAL A 124 6.88 -13.37 -8.84
N MET A 125 8.21 -13.27 -8.79
CA MET A 125 9.06 -13.61 -9.92
C MET A 125 10.18 -14.57 -9.54
N HIS A 126 10.47 -15.47 -10.47
CA HIS A 126 11.65 -16.32 -10.46
C HIS A 126 12.39 -16.08 -11.77
N ILE A 127 13.60 -15.56 -11.66
CA ILE A 127 14.47 -15.22 -12.79
C ILE A 127 15.83 -15.89 -12.59
N THR A 128 16.45 -16.28 -13.69
CA THR A 128 17.78 -16.89 -13.69
C THR A 128 18.73 -16.07 -14.54
N LYS A 129 19.97 -15.90 -14.08
CA LYS A 129 20.98 -15.21 -14.89
C LYS A 129 21.28 -16.02 -16.15
N ARG A 130 21.23 -15.38 -17.31
CA ARG A 130 21.61 -15.96 -18.59
C ARG A 130 23.14 -16.17 -18.60
N THR A 131 23.57 -17.35 -19.03
CA THR A 131 25.00 -17.73 -19.08
C THR A 131 25.63 -17.32 -20.40
#